data_AF-A0A7V1UKL3-F1
#
_entry.id   AF-A0A7V1UKL3-F1
#
_cell.length_a   1.000
_cell.length_b   1.000
_cell.length_c   1.000
_cell.angle_alpha   90.00
_cell.angle_beta   90.00
_cell.angle_gamma   90.00
#
_symmetry.space_group_name_H-M   'P 1'
#
loop_
_entity.id
_entity.type
_entity.pdbx_description
1 polymer ?
#
loop_
_entity_poly.entity_id
_entity_poly.type
_entity_poly.pdbx_seq_one_letter_code
_entity_poly.pdbx_strand_id
1 'polypeptide(L)'
;MLTVLLSIVVSLFPARYRGRLFHASNFDVQRGAMYSSILQLVLPAATLWLRYPGWYADYVRAIVDQVAAKGGTNEAQAAATLGAGTYALFTYLVDPLSLFLGYFMLEGVVRLTAFVANKEVLPSFPLFLLGLGHEALDAYRKERSYGPRIVDLVKPGPSPELIVIESCRPKEWDTLLTISYQDRMYEVESTAENAPPRPYIYRLRLIPQNKLIRGICAYDPVDVLNPGEPDQT
;
A
#
# COMPACT_ATOMS: atom_id res chain seq x y z
N MET A 1 20.59 -17.29 -15.62
CA MET A 1 20.87 -15.84 -15.48
C MET A 1 19.64 -14.98 -15.77
N LEU A 2 18.97 -15.14 -16.91
CA LEU A 2 17.75 -14.37 -17.24
C LEU A 2 16.65 -14.45 -16.17
N THR A 3 16.44 -15.64 -15.60
CA THR A 3 15.46 -15.87 -14.51
C THR A 3 15.75 -15.07 -13.24
N VAL A 4 17.03 -14.88 -12.90
CA VAL A 4 17.45 -14.09 -11.74
C VAL A 4 17.22 -12.60 -12.00
N LEU A 5 17.60 -12.11 -13.19
CA LEU A 5 17.36 -10.72 -13.58
C LEU A 5 15.86 -10.39 -13.60
N LEU A 6 15.04 -11.28 -14.15
CA LEU A 6 13.60 -11.14 -14.11
C LEU A 6 13.05 -11.18 -12.68
N SER A 7 13.57 -12.05 -11.81
CA SER A 7 13.14 -12.09 -10.40
C SER A 7 13.38 -10.76 -9.66
N ILE A 8 14.49 -10.06 -9.97
CA ILE A 8 14.80 -8.73 -9.45
C ILE A 8 13.71 -7.74 -9.90
N VAL A 9 13.44 -7.69 -11.21
CA VAL A 9 12.43 -6.77 -11.76
C VAL A 9 11.04 -7.08 -11.19
N VAL A 10 10.64 -8.35 -11.17
CA VAL A 10 9.33 -8.80 -10.65
C VAL A 10 9.16 -8.44 -9.17
N SER A 11 10.23 -8.49 -8.37
CA SER A 11 10.18 -8.15 -6.95
C SER A 11 9.87 -6.68 -6.65
N LEU A 12 10.02 -5.79 -7.64
CA LEU A 12 9.66 -4.38 -7.50
C LEU A 12 8.14 -4.16 -7.58
N PHE A 13 7.39 -5.10 -8.17
CA PHE A 13 5.97 -4.93 -8.41
C PHE A 13 5.10 -5.35 -7.21
N PRO A 14 3.98 -4.64 -6.96
CA PRO A 14 2.95 -5.07 -6.02
C PRO A 14 2.44 -6.48 -6.29
N ALA A 15 1.98 -7.17 -5.23
CA ALA A 15 1.50 -8.56 -5.30
C ALA A 15 0.46 -8.78 -6.41
N ARG A 16 -0.44 -7.81 -6.58
CA ARG A 16 -1.45 -7.79 -7.64
C ARG A 16 -0.89 -7.97 -9.04
N TYR A 17 0.17 -7.25 -9.40
CA TYR A 17 0.77 -7.34 -10.73
C TYR A 17 1.65 -8.58 -10.89
N ARG A 18 2.30 -9.01 -9.80
CA ARG A 18 3.08 -10.26 -9.78
C ARG A 18 2.22 -11.45 -10.18
N GLY A 19 1.05 -11.57 -9.57
CA GLY A 19 0.09 -12.63 -9.88
C GLY A 19 -0.42 -12.58 -11.32
N ARG A 20 -0.71 -11.38 -11.86
CA ARG A 20 -1.32 -11.26 -13.19
C ARG A 20 -0.35 -11.42 -14.36
N LEU A 21 0.85 -10.86 -14.25
CA LEU A 21 1.82 -10.83 -15.36
C LEU A 21 2.75 -12.05 -15.38
N PHE A 22 2.97 -12.68 -14.22
CA PHE A 22 4.02 -13.69 -14.06
C PHE A 22 3.51 -15.02 -13.48
N HIS A 23 2.20 -15.28 -13.58
CA HIS A 23 1.54 -16.49 -13.04
C HIS A 23 2.13 -17.82 -13.55
N ALA A 24 2.66 -17.84 -14.78
CA ALA A 24 3.16 -19.05 -15.43
C ALA A 24 4.62 -19.40 -15.09
N SER A 25 5.29 -18.60 -14.26
CA SER A 25 6.73 -18.65 -14.08
C SER A 25 7.11 -18.83 -12.61
N ASN A 26 7.84 -19.92 -12.31
CA ASN A 26 8.41 -20.24 -10.99
C ASN A 26 9.58 -19.31 -10.62
N PHE A 27 9.35 -18.00 -10.61
CA PHE A 27 10.36 -17.04 -10.16
C PHE A 27 10.46 -17.05 -8.64
N ASP A 28 11.70 -17.16 -8.13
CA ASP A 28 11.98 -16.95 -6.72
C ASP A 28 11.96 -15.44 -6.41
N VAL A 29 10.76 -14.93 -6.14
CA VAL A 29 10.51 -13.51 -5.86
C VAL A 29 11.21 -13.06 -4.57
N GLN A 30 11.44 -13.97 -3.62
CA GLN A 30 12.16 -13.67 -2.38
C GLN A 30 13.63 -13.37 -2.66
N ARG A 31 14.31 -14.21 -3.45
CA ARG A 31 15.69 -13.91 -3.90
C ARG A 31 15.76 -12.63 -4.71
N GLY A 32 14.79 -12.42 -5.60
CA GLY A 32 14.65 -11.18 -6.36
C GLY A 32 14.56 -9.95 -5.47
N ALA A 33 13.77 -10.01 -4.40
CA ALA A 33 13.62 -8.92 -3.43
C ALA A 33 14.92 -8.63 -2.69
N MET A 34 15.63 -9.67 -2.24
CA MET A 34 16.93 -9.54 -1.60
C MET A 34 17.94 -8.86 -2.53
N TYR A 35 18.13 -9.39 -3.74
CA TYR A 35 19.10 -8.85 -4.70
C TYR A 35 18.74 -7.42 -5.15
N SER A 36 17.47 -7.15 -5.43
CA SER A 36 17.04 -5.81 -5.84
C SER A 36 17.27 -4.78 -4.72
N SER A 37 17.01 -5.14 -3.46
CA SER A 37 17.24 -4.25 -2.32
C SER A 37 18.72 -3.96 -2.12
N ILE A 38 19.59 -4.98 -2.25
CA ILE A 38 21.05 -4.80 -2.19
C ILE A 38 21.54 -3.89 -3.33
N LEU A 39 21.10 -4.13 -4.57
CA LEU A 39 21.49 -3.32 -5.71
C LEU A 39 21.02 -1.86 -5.57
N GLN A 40 19.79 -1.66 -5.08
CA GLN A 40 19.21 -0.34 -4.84
C GLN A 40 19.89 0.42 -3.70
N LEU A 41 20.58 -0.28 -2.79
CA LEU A 41 21.42 0.34 -1.77
C LEU A 41 22.85 0.62 -2.29
N VAL A 42 23.48 -0.37 -2.90
CA VAL A 42 24.90 -0.32 -3.27
C VAL A 42 25.16 0.57 -4.48
N LEU A 43 24.33 0.49 -5.53
CA LEU A 43 24.56 1.25 -6.75
C LEU A 43 24.46 2.77 -6.52
N PRO A 44 23.43 3.31 -5.84
CA PRO A 44 23.37 4.74 -5.56
C PRO A 44 24.47 5.20 -4.60
N ALA A 45 24.80 4.40 -3.58
CA ALA A 45 25.90 4.70 -2.65
C ALA A 45 27.25 4.80 -3.37
N ALA A 46 27.55 3.83 -4.25
CA ALA A 46 28.76 3.85 -5.07
C ALA A 46 28.75 5.05 -6.04
N THR A 47 27.60 5.38 -6.61
CA THR A 47 27.45 6.54 -7.52
C THR A 47 27.73 7.85 -6.79
N LEU A 48 27.18 8.04 -5.59
CA LEU A 48 27.48 9.20 -4.74
C LEU A 48 28.98 9.29 -4.43
N TRP A 49 29.56 8.18 -3.98
CA TRP A 49 30.98 8.11 -3.64
C TRP A 49 31.89 8.48 -4.82
N LEU A 50 31.64 7.89 -6.00
CA LEU A 50 32.46 8.12 -7.20
C LEU A 50 32.26 9.51 -7.81
N ARG A 51 31.07 10.11 -7.65
CA ARG A 51 30.75 11.45 -8.17
C ARG A 51 31.33 12.57 -7.32
N TYR A 52 31.45 12.36 -6.00
CA TYR A 52 31.83 13.41 -5.05
C TYR A 52 33.15 14.13 -5.39
N PRO A 53 34.26 13.45 -5.75
CA PRO A 53 35.54 14.14 -6.04
C PRO A 53 35.46 15.11 -7.21
N GLY A 54 34.77 14.71 -8.30
CA GLY A 54 34.61 15.56 -9.49
C GLY A 54 33.75 16.77 -9.19
N TRP A 55 32.60 16.55 -8.54
CA TRP A 55 31.71 17.63 -8.11
C TRP A 55 32.41 18.60 -7.14
N TYR A 56 33.18 18.07 -6.19
CA TYR A 56 33.92 18.87 -5.21
C TYR A 56 35.00 19.74 -5.88
N ALA A 57 35.73 19.18 -6.84
CA ALA A 57 36.74 19.94 -7.59
C ALA A 57 36.11 21.12 -8.36
N ASP A 58 34.97 20.91 -9.01
CA ASP A 58 34.26 21.95 -9.74
C ASP A 58 33.68 23.02 -8.79
N TYR A 59 33.15 22.58 -7.64
CA TYR A 59 32.64 23.46 -6.59
C TYR A 59 33.73 24.38 -6.02
N VAL A 60 34.89 23.83 -5.67
CA VAL A 60 36.03 24.60 -5.15
C VAL A 60 36.56 25.58 -6.20
N ARG A 61 36.70 25.15 -7.46
CA ARG A 61 37.10 26.03 -8.56
C ARG A 61 36.17 27.24 -8.67
N ALA A 62 34.86 27.01 -8.65
CA ALA A 62 33.88 28.09 -8.72
C ALA A 62 34.02 29.10 -7.57
N ILE A 63 34.32 28.65 -6.36
CA ILE A 63 34.57 29.54 -5.21
C ILE A 63 35.87 30.34 -5.40
N VAL A 64 36.95 29.68 -5.79
CA VAL A 64 38.25 30.33 -6.02
C VAL A 64 38.13 31.38 -7.11
N ASP A 65 37.46 31.06 -8.21
CA ASP A 65 37.22 31.98 -9.32
C ASP A 65 36.38 33.20 -8.89
N GLN A 66 35.39 33.00 -8.01
CA GLN A 66 34.61 34.12 -7.43
C GLN A 66 35.45 35.03 -6.53
N VAL A 67 36.36 34.46 -5.73
CA VAL A 67 37.28 35.25 -4.88
C VAL A 67 38.28 36.02 -5.73
N ALA A 68 38.83 35.36 -6.77
CA ALA A 68 39.74 35.98 -7.72
C ALA A 68 39.08 37.14 -8.49
N ALA A 69 37.84 36.95 -8.96
CA ALA A 69 37.06 37.98 -9.64
C ALA A 69 36.79 39.23 -8.78
N LYS A 70 36.79 39.08 -7.45
CA LYS A 70 36.66 40.18 -6.49
C LYS A 70 37.99 40.82 -6.11
N GLY A 71 39.10 40.45 -6.76
CA GLY A 71 40.45 40.95 -6.46
C GLY A 71 41.06 40.36 -5.18
N GLY A 72 40.57 39.19 -4.72
CA GLY A 72 41.10 38.54 -3.52
C GLY A 72 42.54 38.06 -3.68
N THR A 73 43.34 38.17 -2.60
CA THR A 73 44.73 37.70 -2.56
C THR A 73 44.83 36.16 -2.57
N ASN A 74 46.02 35.63 -2.85
CA ASN A 74 46.27 34.19 -2.79
C ASN A 74 45.96 33.59 -1.40
N GLU A 75 46.18 34.34 -0.33
CA GLU A 75 45.82 33.95 1.04
C GLU A 75 44.30 33.83 1.22
N ALA A 76 43.53 34.75 0.65
CA ALA A 76 42.06 34.70 0.67
C ALA A 76 41.52 33.49 -0.12
N GLN A 77 42.15 33.13 -1.24
CA GLN A 77 41.78 31.93 -2.01
C GLN A 77 42.09 30.64 -1.26
N ALA A 78 43.24 30.57 -0.58
CA ALA A 78 43.60 29.42 0.26
C ALA A 78 42.64 29.26 1.45
N ALA A 79 42.30 30.37 2.13
CA ALA A 79 41.32 30.38 3.21
C ALA A 79 39.92 29.95 2.73
N ALA A 80 39.49 30.43 1.55
CA ALA A 80 38.22 30.03 0.95
C ALA A 80 38.19 28.53 0.62
N THR A 81 39.28 27.96 0.12
CA THR A 81 39.40 26.52 -0.15
C THR A 81 39.26 25.68 1.12
N LEU A 82 39.93 26.08 2.20
CA LEU A 82 39.85 25.42 3.51
C LEU A 82 38.43 25.50 4.12
N GLY A 83 37.78 26.66 4.03
CA GLY A 83 36.42 26.86 4.52
C GLY A 83 35.34 26.14 3.70
N ALA A 84 35.61 25.87 2.42
CA ALA A 84 34.65 25.26 1.50
C ALA A 84 34.34 23.79 1.83
N GLY A 85 35.24 23.04 2.47
CA GLY A 85 35.11 21.58 2.66
C GLY A 85 33.79 21.14 3.30
N THR A 86 33.47 21.68 4.47
CA THR A 86 32.27 21.29 5.23
C THR A 86 30.98 21.72 4.51
N TYR A 87 30.95 22.95 4.00
CA TYR A 87 29.78 23.47 3.30
C TYR A 87 29.53 22.75 1.98
N ALA A 88 30.60 22.39 1.25
CA ALA A 88 30.52 21.62 0.01
C ALA A 88 29.84 20.27 0.22
N LEU A 89 30.11 19.56 1.32
CA LEU A 89 29.44 18.29 1.61
C LEU A 89 27.93 18.49 1.79
N PHE A 90 27.51 19.49 2.56
CA PHE A 90 26.08 19.78 2.74
C PHE A 90 25.41 20.18 1.43
N THR A 91 26.04 21.05 0.64
CA THR A 91 25.54 21.43 -0.70
C THR A 91 25.46 20.22 -1.63
N TYR A 92 26.43 19.30 -1.57
CA TYR A 92 26.42 18.07 -2.34
C TYR A 92 25.26 17.16 -1.94
N LEU A 93 24.98 17.04 -0.64
CA LEU A 93 23.90 16.18 -0.14
C LEU A 93 22.51 16.69 -0.51
N VAL A 94 22.33 18.01 -0.61
CA VAL A 94 21.06 18.64 -1.03
C VAL A 94 20.93 18.82 -2.54
N ASP A 95 21.97 18.48 -3.32
CA ASP A 95 21.91 18.44 -4.78
C ASP A 95 20.76 17.51 -5.22
N PRO A 96 19.90 17.91 -6.18
CA PRO A 96 18.72 17.12 -6.56
C PRO A 96 19.04 15.67 -6.93
N LEU A 97 20.16 15.43 -7.62
CA LEU A 97 20.59 14.08 -7.98
C LEU A 97 21.06 13.30 -6.73
N SER A 98 21.75 13.94 -5.79
CA SER A 98 22.14 13.29 -4.54
C SER A 98 20.94 12.92 -3.67
N LEU A 99 19.93 13.79 -3.59
CA LEU A 99 18.66 13.50 -2.92
C LEU A 99 17.92 12.33 -3.58
N PHE A 100 17.89 12.28 -4.91
CA PHE A 100 17.28 11.19 -5.66
C PHE A 100 18.01 9.85 -5.43
N LEU A 101 19.34 9.85 -5.39
CA LEU A 101 20.13 8.66 -5.05
C LEU A 101 19.93 8.25 -3.58
N GLY A 102 19.88 9.22 -2.67
CA GLY A 102 19.58 9.00 -1.25
C GLY A 102 18.21 8.39 -1.03
N TYR A 103 17.20 8.81 -1.80
CA TYR A 103 15.88 8.20 -1.81
C TYR A 103 15.95 6.70 -2.14
N PHE A 104 16.66 6.31 -3.21
CA PHE A 104 16.83 4.90 -3.55
C PHE A 104 17.56 4.13 -2.45
N MET A 105 18.59 4.71 -1.83
CA MET A 105 19.28 4.06 -0.72
C MET A 105 18.34 3.77 0.45
N LEU A 106 17.55 4.77 0.86
CA LEU A 106 16.56 4.62 1.95
C LEU A 106 15.52 3.56 1.61
N GLU A 107 15.00 3.58 0.39
CA GLU A 107 14.05 2.58 -0.09
C GLU A 107 14.66 1.17 -0.08
N GLY A 108 15.90 1.03 -0.56
CA GLY A 108 16.66 -0.22 -0.51
C GLY A 108 16.85 -0.75 0.92
N VAL A 109 17.13 0.14 1.88
CA VAL A 109 17.23 -0.22 3.32
C VAL A 109 15.90 -0.71 3.87
N VAL A 110 14.79 0.00 3.62
CA VAL A 110 13.46 -0.40 4.07
C VAL A 110 13.08 -1.77 3.52
N ARG A 111 13.28 -1.97 2.21
CA ARG A 111 12.97 -3.25 1.53
C ARG A 111 13.86 -4.40 2.03
N LEU A 112 15.15 -4.14 2.23
CA LEU A 112 16.07 -5.14 2.78
C LEU A 112 15.70 -5.51 4.22
N THR A 113 15.34 -4.52 5.05
CA THR A 113 14.96 -4.74 6.45
C THR A 113 13.69 -5.57 6.56
N ALA A 114 12.64 -5.23 5.80
CA ALA A 114 11.40 -6.01 5.76
C ALA A 114 11.64 -7.46 5.30
N PHE A 115 12.52 -7.67 4.31
CA PHE A 115 12.89 -9.00 3.87
C PHE A 115 13.67 -9.78 4.94
N VAL A 116 14.64 -9.14 5.61
CA VAL A 116 15.45 -9.81 6.64
C VAL A 116 14.60 -10.16 7.87
N ALA A 117 13.75 -9.23 8.32
CA ALA A 117 12.93 -9.37 9.52
C ALA A 117 11.74 -10.32 9.32
N ASN A 118 10.93 -10.10 8.27
CA ASN A 118 9.64 -10.78 8.11
C ASN A 118 9.59 -11.73 6.91
N LYS A 119 10.65 -11.81 6.09
CA LYS A 119 10.63 -12.46 4.77
C LYS A 119 9.56 -11.87 3.83
N GLU A 120 9.14 -10.65 4.09
CA GLU A 120 8.16 -9.93 3.29
C GLU A 120 8.83 -9.32 2.06
N VAL A 121 8.16 -9.45 0.91
CA VAL A 121 8.59 -8.81 -0.33
C VAL A 121 7.83 -7.51 -0.50
N LEU A 122 8.48 -6.42 -0.11
CA LEU A 122 7.97 -5.07 -0.34
C LEU A 122 8.22 -4.63 -1.79
N PRO A 123 7.18 -4.13 -2.50
CA PRO A 123 7.34 -3.48 -3.79
C PRO A 123 8.12 -2.17 -3.65
N SER A 124 8.52 -1.58 -4.78
CA SER A 124 9.05 -0.22 -4.75
C SER A 124 7.96 0.77 -4.36
N PHE A 125 8.33 1.83 -3.66
CA PHE A 125 7.36 2.80 -3.13
C PHE A 125 6.49 3.46 -4.22
N PRO A 126 7.01 3.87 -5.39
CA PRO A 126 6.17 4.43 -6.44
C PRO A 126 5.17 3.40 -6.99
N LEU A 127 5.59 2.14 -7.14
CA LEU A 127 4.72 1.08 -7.62
C LEU A 127 3.71 0.65 -6.54
N PHE A 128 4.06 0.72 -5.27
CA PHE A 128 3.16 0.53 -4.14
C PHE A 128 1.99 1.52 -4.19
N LEU A 129 2.28 2.81 -4.37
CA LEU A 129 1.24 3.84 -4.51
C LEU A 129 0.32 3.58 -5.71
N LEU A 130 0.87 3.15 -6.84
CA LEU A 130 0.06 2.74 -8.00
C LEU A 130 -0.81 1.52 -7.70
N GLY A 131 -0.32 0.57 -6.90
CA GLY A 131 -1.10 -0.57 -6.41
C GLY A 131 -2.30 -0.11 -5.59
N LEU A 132 -2.07 0.73 -4.59
CA LEU A 132 -3.12 1.32 -3.76
C LEU A 132 -4.14 2.10 -4.58
N GLY A 133 -3.69 2.90 -5.55
CA GLY A 133 -4.57 3.64 -6.44
C GLY A 133 -5.50 2.74 -7.27
N HIS A 134 -4.99 1.61 -7.76
CA HIS A 134 -5.82 0.64 -8.48
C HIS A 134 -6.78 -0.13 -7.57
N GLU A 135 -6.39 -0.43 -6.34
CA GLU A 135 -7.29 -1.05 -5.35
C GLU A 135 -8.43 -0.09 -4.97
N ALA A 136 -8.11 1.18 -4.72
CA ALA A 136 -9.10 2.22 -4.47
C ALA A 136 -10.04 2.41 -5.67
N LEU A 137 -9.49 2.41 -6.90
CA LEU A 137 -10.29 2.55 -8.11
C LEU A 137 -11.22 1.36 -8.34
N ASP A 138 -10.77 0.14 -8.07
CA ASP A 138 -11.60 -1.06 -8.20
C ASP A 138 -12.69 -1.09 -7.13
N ALA A 139 -12.37 -0.76 -5.89
CA ALA A 139 -13.35 -0.62 -4.82
C ALA A 139 -14.41 0.40 -5.19
N TYR A 140 -13.99 1.55 -5.73
CA TYR A 140 -14.89 2.59 -6.21
C TYR A 140 -15.77 2.15 -7.38
N ARG A 141 -15.19 1.44 -8.37
CA ARG A 141 -15.95 0.91 -9.51
C ARG A 141 -16.95 -0.16 -9.08
N LYS A 142 -16.54 -1.06 -8.18
CA LYS A 142 -17.40 -2.09 -7.58
C LYS A 142 -18.56 -1.44 -6.83
N GLU A 143 -18.28 -0.44 -6.00
CA GLU A 143 -19.31 0.31 -5.28
C GLU A 143 -20.31 1.00 -6.23
N ARG A 144 -19.82 1.62 -7.31
CA ARG A 144 -20.67 2.22 -8.35
C ARG A 144 -21.52 1.20 -9.11
N SER A 145 -21.02 -0.02 -9.28
CA SER A 145 -21.75 -1.08 -10.01
C SER A 145 -23.01 -1.53 -9.30
N TYR A 146 -23.11 -1.32 -7.99
CA TYR A 146 -24.28 -1.68 -7.19
C TYR A 146 -25.42 -0.64 -7.21
N GLY A 147 -25.24 0.49 -7.91
CA GLY A 147 -26.26 1.54 -7.99
C GLY A 147 -26.38 2.40 -6.72
N PRO A 148 -27.45 3.20 -6.57
CA PRO A 148 -27.63 4.06 -5.40
C PRO A 148 -27.80 3.23 -4.11
N ARG A 149 -27.35 3.78 -2.98
CA ARG A 149 -27.58 3.20 -1.66
C ARG A 149 -29.03 3.44 -1.25
N ILE A 150 -29.71 2.36 -0.88
CA ILE A 150 -31.12 2.37 -0.48
C ILE A 150 -31.20 1.52 0.79
N VAL A 151 -32.00 1.97 1.76
CA VAL A 151 -32.25 1.25 3.02
C VAL A 151 -32.70 -0.18 2.75
N ASP A 152 -32.13 -1.11 3.53
CA ASP A 152 -32.47 -2.52 3.45
C ASP A 152 -33.93 -2.76 3.88
N LEU A 153 -34.58 -3.76 3.29
CA LEU A 153 -35.95 -4.13 3.67
C LEU A 153 -35.93 -5.38 4.54
N VAL A 154 -36.49 -5.28 5.74
CA VAL A 154 -36.71 -6.43 6.62
C VAL A 154 -38.17 -6.86 6.51
N LYS A 155 -38.39 -8.09 6.08
CA LYS A 155 -39.72 -8.71 5.95
C LYS A 155 -39.83 -9.89 6.89
N PRO A 156 -41.02 -10.14 7.47
CA PRO A 156 -41.27 -11.39 8.17
C PRO A 156 -41.16 -12.56 7.18
N GLY A 157 -40.53 -13.65 7.61
CA GLY A 157 -40.47 -14.89 6.87
C GLY A 157 -41.77 -15.69 6.95
N PRO A 158 -41.81 -16.90 6.36
CA PRO A 158 -42.98 -17.79 6.44
C PRO A 158 -43.24 -18.32 7.86
N SER A 159 -42.23 -18.26 8.74
CA SER A 159 -42.30 -18.62 10.16
C SER A 159 -42.00 -17.37 11.01
N PRO A 160 -42.57 -17.24 12.21
CA PRO A 160 -42.24 -16.15 13.15
C PRO A 160 -40.77 -16.15 13.61
N GLU A 161 -40.06 -17.27 13.42
CA GLU A 161 -38.63 -17.41 13.73
C GLU A 161 -37.73 -17.06 12.54
N LEU A 162 -38.31 -16.79 11.37
CA LEU A 162 -37.58 -16.46 10.15
C LEU A 162 -37.82 -14.99 9.78
N ILE A 163 -36.75 -14.30 9.41
CA ILE A 163 -36.81 -12.98 8.79
C ILE A 163 -36.07 -13.00 7.46
N VAL A 164 -36.49 -12.14 6.55
CA VAL A 164 -35.87 -11.98 5.24
C VAL A 164 -35.38 -10.54 5.11
N ILE A 165 -34.09 -10.38 4.85
CA ILE A 165 -33.46 -9.09 4.61
C ILE A 165 -33.12 -9.00 3.14
N GLU A 166 -33.69 -8.00 2.47
CA GLU A 166 -33.33 -7.62 1.11
C GLU A 166 -32.35 -6.45 1.19
N SER A 167 -31.17 -6.58 0.60
CA SER A 167 -30.12 -5.57 0.60
C SER A 167 -29.67 -5.16 -0.80
N CYS A 168 -29.29 -3.88 -0.93
CA CYS A 168 -28.70 -3.34 -2.15
C CYS A 168 -27.18 -3.58 -2.26
N ARG A 169 -26.54 -4.13 -1.21
CA ARG A 169 -25.11 -4.45 -1.17
C ARG A 169 -24.90 -5.86 -0.62
N PRO A 170 -23.85 -6.56 -1.07
CA PRO A 170 -23.49 -7.83 -0.45
C PRO A 170 -22.92 -7.55 0.94
N LYS A 171 -23.37 -8.34 1.91
CA LYS A 171 -22.85 -8.39 3.28
C LYS A 171 -22.01 -9.64 3.47
N GLU A 172 -20.93 -9.54 4.22
CA GLU A 172 -20.01 -10.66 4.54
C GLU A 172 -20.57 -11.52 5.69
N TRP A 173 -21.86 -11.83 5.62
CA TRP A 173 -22.52 -12.65 6.62
C TRP A 173 -22.40 -14.14 6.27
N ASP A 174 -21.87 -14.92 7.21
CA ASP A 174 -21.79 -16.37 7.11
C ASP A 174 -22.66 -17.06 8.17
N THR A 175 -22.64 -18.39 8.18
CA THR A 175 -23.42 -19.21 9.14
C THR A 175 -22.85 -19.19 10.56
N LEU A 176 -21.64 -18.64 10.76
CA LEU A 176 -20.95 -18.55 12.04
C LEU A 176 -21.20 -17.20 12.74
N LEU A 177 -21.57 -16.18 11.96
CA LEU A 177 -21.91 -14.86 12.46
C LEU A 177 -23.34 -14.83 13.03
N THR A 178 -23.46 -14.29 14.24
CA THR A 178 -24.77 -14.00 14.85
C THR A 178 -25.14 -12.55 14.57
N ILE A 179 -26.31 -12.33 13.97
CA ILE A 179 -26.81 -11.01 13.61
C ILE A 179 -27.84 -10.58 14.66
N SER A 180 -27.57 -9.47 15.35
CA SER A 180 -28.48 -8.86 16.31
C SER A 180 -29.37 -7.84 15.61
N TYR A 181 -30.68 -8.06 15.67
CA TYR A 181 -31.69 -7.15 15.12
C TYR A 181 -32.90 -7.06 16.06
N GLN A 182 -33.25 -5.85 16.50
CA GLN A 182 -34.36 -5.59 17.43
C GLN A 182 -34.33 -6.50 18.68
N ASP A 183 -33.17 -6.55 19.34
CA ASP A 183 -32.90 -7.36 20.54
C ASP A 183 -33.05 -8.89 20.36
N ARG A 184 -33.08 -9.35 19.11
CA ARG A 184 -33.15 -10.77 18.76
C ARG A 184 -31.91 -11.18 17.97
N MET A 185 -31.46 -12.40 18.21
CA MET A 185 -30.27 -12.97 17.60
C MET A 185 -30.66 -13.94 16.50
N TYR A 186 -30.14 -13.72 15.31
CA TYR A 186 -30.39 -14.55 14.15
C TYR A 186 -29.09 -15.09 13.57
N GLU A 187 -29.17 -16.21 12.86
CA GLU A 187 -28.09 -16.76 12.04
C GLU A 187 -28.53 -16.76 10.57
N VAL A 188 -27.57 -16.70 9.66
CA VAL A 188 -27.86 -16.85 8.23
C VAL A 188 -28.25 -18.30 7.94
N GLU A 189 -29.50 -18.51 7.50
CA GLU A 189 -29.98 -19.81 7.03
C GLU A 189 -29.63 -20.02 5.56
N SER A 190 -29.86 -18.99 4.73
CA SER A 190 -29.55 -19.04 3.29
C SER A 190 -29.38 -17.66 2.68
N THR A 191 -28.65 -17.63 1.57
CA THR A 191 -28.47 -16.44 0.72
C THR A 191 -29.04 -16.72 -0.67
N ALA A 192 -29.66 -15.71 -1.27
CA ALA A 192 -30.19 -15.78 -2.63
C ALA A 192 -29.99 -14.45 -3.35
N GLU A 193 -30.03 -14.49 -4.69
CA GLU A 193 -29.98 -13.30 -5.53
C GLU A 193 -31.37 -12.96 -6.10
N ASN A 194 -31.65 -11.67 -6.30
CA ASN A 194 -32.91 -11.14 -6.83
C ASN A 194 -32.65 -10.03 -7.86
N ALA A 195 -33.73 -9.54 -8.49
CA ALA A 195 -33.65 -8.38 -9.36
C ALA A 195 -33.33 -7.08 -8.57
N PRO A 196 -32.68 -6.08 -9.21
CA PRO A 196 -32.56 -4.74 -8.66
C PRO A 196 -33.94 -4.16 -8.23
N PRO A 197 -34.01 -3.31 -7.19
CA PRO A 197 -32.91 -2.55 -6.59
C PRO A 197 -32.19 -3.21 -5.39
N ARG A 198 -32.67 -4.38 -4.92
CA ARG A 198 -32.09 -5.11 -3.78
C ARG A 198 -31.78 -6.55 -4.19
N PRO A 199 -30.68 -6.76 -4.92
CA PRO A 199 -30.38 -8.05 -5.49
C PRO A 199 -29.89 -9.07 -4.47
N TYR A 200 -29.56 -8.70 -3.23
CA TYR A 200 -29.07 -9.64 -2.22
C TYR A 200 -30.16 -9.96 -1.20
N ILE A 201 -30.51 -11.23 -1.06
CA ILE A 201 -31.51 -11.70 -0.09
C ILE A 201 -30.83 -12.60 0.94
N TYR A 202 -31.00 -12.24 2.21
CA TYR A 202 -30.54 -13.02 3.36
C TYR A 202 -31.75 -13.54 4.12
N ARG A 203 -31.87 -14.85 4.25
CA ARG A 203 -32.85 -15.47 5.14
C ARG A 203 -32.16 -15.77 6.46
N LEU A 204 -32.67 -15.16 7.52
CA LEU A 204 -32.12 -15.34 8.85
C LEU A 204 -33.10 -16.12 9.72
N ARG A 205 -32.57 -17.02 10.53
CA ARG A 205 -33.32 -17.83 11.48
C ARG A 205 -32.95 -17.47 12.91
N LEU A 206 -33.95 -17.39 13.78
CA LEU A 206 -33.74 -17.13 15.19
C LEU A 206 -32.83 -18.20 15.81
N ILE A 207 -31.80 -17.76 16.53
CA ILE A 207 -30.88 -18.66 17.21
C ILE A 207 -31.55 -19.21 18.49
N PRO A 208 -31.49 -20.53 18.74
CA PRO A 208 -31.99 -21.09 19.99
C PRO A 208 -31.12 -20.65 21.18
N GLN A 209 -31.74 -20.42 22.34
CA GLN A 209 -31.11 -19.81 23.53
C GLN A 209 -29.85 -20.54 24.05
N ASN A 210 -29.65 -21.80 23.69
CA ASN A 210 -28.54 -22.64 24.14
C ASN A 210 -27.38 -22.74 23.13
N LYS A 211 -27.45 -22.03 22.00
CA LYS A 211 -26.39 -22.07 20.99
C LYS A 211 -25.22 -21.15 21.38
N LEU A 212 -24.01 -21.67 21.25
CA LEU A 212 -22.78 -20.90 21.49
C LEU A 212 -22.61 -19.82 20.40
N ILE A 213 -22.48 -18.57 20.82
CA ILE A 213 -22.25 -17.42 19.96
C ILE A 213 -20.73 -17.20 19.81
N ARG A 214 -20.24 -17.09 18.57
CA ARG A 214 -18.81 -16.85 18.27
C ARG A 214 -18.48 -15.38 17.98
N GLY A 215 -19.42 -14.66 17.39
CA GLY A 215 -19.32 -13.24 17.08
C GLY A 215 -20.70 -12.67 16.87
N ILE A 216 -20.91 -11.44 17.35
CA ILE A 216 -22.18 -10.71 17.23
C ILE A 216 -21.94 -9.53 16.29
N CYS A 217 -22.81 -9.35 15.31
CA CYS A 217 -22.86 -8.19 14.44
C CYS A 217 -24.19 -7.48 14.71
N ALA A 218 -24.14 -6.27 15.26
CA ALA A 218 -25.33 -5.43 15.39
C ALA A 218 -25.72 -4.92 14.00
N TYR A 219 -26.97 -5.14 13.61
CA TYR A 219 -27.45 -4.79 12.28
C TYR A 219 -28.58 -3.76 12.36
N ASP A 220 -28.39 -2.62 11.69
CA ASP A 220 -29.44 -1.66 11.36
C ASP A 220 -29.64 -1.59 9.83
N PRO A 221 -30.88 -1.72 9.31
CA PRO A 221 -31.18 -1.52 7.90
C PRO A 221 -30.71 -0.19 7.30
N VAL A 222 -30.51 0.83 8.12
CA VAL A 222 -30.08 2.18 7.72
C VAL A 222 -28.56 2.26 7.53
N ASP A 223 -27.78 1.34 8.09
CA ASP A 223 -26.31 1.33 8.02
C ASP A 223 -25.79 1.33 6.58
N VAL A 224 -26.57 0.76 5.66
CA VAL A 224 -26.24 0.74 4.22
C VAL A 224 -26.16 2.14 3.61
N LEU A 225 -26.74 3.16 4.23
CA LEU A 225 -26.59 4.55 3.77
C LEU A 225 -25.23 5.17 4.16
N ASN A 226 -24.55 4.62 5.19
CA ASN A 226 -23.34 5.18 5.77
C ASN A 226 -22.12 4.29 5.45
N PRO A 227 -21.36 4.56 4.37
CA PRO A 227 -20.24 3.71 3.93
C PRO A 227 -19.01 3.67 4.87
N GLY A 228 -19.05 4.39 6.00
CA GLY A 228 -17.89 4.62 6.87
C GLY A 228 -17.96 4.01 8.27
N GLU A 229 -19.12 3.51 8.70
CA GLU A 229 -19.22 2.71 9.92
C GLU A 229 -19.12 1.24 9.52
N PRO A 230 -18.01 0.54 9.82
CA PRO A 230 -18.06 -0.92 9.81
C PRO A 230 -19.17 -1.33 10.79
N ASP A 231 -19.98 -2.32 10.41
CA ASP A 231 -20.92 -3.01 11.31
C ASP A 231 -20.15 -3.23 12.63
N GLN A 232 -20.50 -2.47 13.68
CA GLN A 232 -19.64 -2.36 14.86
C GLN A 232 -19.53 -3.75 15.50
N THR A 233 -18.36 -4.36 15.37
CA THR A 233 -17.96 -5.64 15.97
C THR A 233 -17.71 -5.49 17.46
#